data_AF-A0A7Y5MPM6-F1
#
_entry.id   AF-A0A7Y5MPM6-F1
#
_cell.length_a   1.000
_cell.length_b   1.000
_cell.length_c   1.000
_cell.angle_alpha   90.00
_cell.angle_beta   90.00
_cell.angle_gamma   90.00
#
_symmetry.space_group_name_H-M   'P 1'
#
loop_
_entity.id
_entity.type
_entity.pdbx_description
1 polymer ?
#
loop_
_entity_poly.entity_id
_entity_poly.type
_entity_poly.pdbx_seq_one_letter_code
_entity_poly.pdbx_strand_id
1 'polypeptide(L)'
;MTRPDRKACRFPDIRPPSSALVLVLAFCASQSAPAQTALTYENWAEGFFTWNCLGCHHSSQHGEDRFGAPEGVNFDTLELIRQNESGIRDLALGDEPAMPPAGVVWWWD
;
A
#
# COMPACT_ATOMS: atom_id res chain seq x y z
N MET A 1 8.28 -17.21 -7.39
CA MET A 1 6.97 -16.55 -7.23
C MET A 1 6.31 -16.44 -8.60
N THR A 2 5.30 -17.27 -8.87
CA THR A 2 4.52 -17.27 -10.11
C THR A 2 3.26 -16.43 -9.91
N ARG A 3 2.97 -15.55 -10.87
CA ARG A 3 1.80 -14.67 -10.92
C ARG A 3 0.52 -15.50 -10.69
N PRO A 4 -0.38 -15.13 -9.76
CA PRO A 4 -1.61 -15.88 -9.57
C PRO A 4 -2.44 -15.85 -10.86
N ASP A 5 -2.84 -17.04 -11.27
CA ASP A 5 -3.57 -17.32 -12.50
C ASP A 5 -4.87 -16.50 -12.49
N ARG A 6 -5.04 -15.62 -13.49
CA ARG A 6 -6.27 -14.84 -13.62
C ARG A 6 -7.38 -15.86 -13.90
N LYS A 7 -8.21 -16.14 -12.91
CA LYS A 7 -9.46 -16.90 -13.08
C LYS A 7 -10.24 -16.22 -14.20
N ALA A 8 -10.13 -16.75 -15.40
CA ALA A 8 -10.99 -16.39 -16.51
C ALA A 8 -12.41 -16.69 -16.04
N CYS A 9 -13.22 -15.65 -15.86
CA CYS A 9 -14.65 -15.79 -15.63
C CYS A 9 -15.21 -16.54 -16.83
N ARG A 10 -15.45 -17.85 -16.65
CA ARG A 10 -16.06 -18.71 -17.64
C ARG A 10 -17.54 -18.37 -17.66
N PHE A 11 -17.94 -17.44 -18.52
CA PHE A 11 -19.35 -17.18 -18.79
C PHE A 11 -19.97 -18.41 -19.44
N PRO A 12 -21.11 -18.93 -18.93
CA PRO A 12 -21.83 -20.00 -19.62
C PRO A 12 -22.37 -19.48 -20.96
N ASP A 13 -22.19 -20.28 -22.02
CA ASP A 13 -22.68 -20.02 -23.38
C ASP A 13 -24.20 -20.18 -23.41
N ILE A 14 -24.93 -19.12 -23.05
CA ILE A 14 -26.39 -19.05 -23.15
C ILE A 14 -26.71 -18.56 -24.57
N ARG A 15 -27.12 -19.49 -25.45
CA ARG A 15 -27.64 -19.18 -26.78
C ARG A 15 -29.18 -19.07 -26.71
N PRO A 16 -29.78 -17.87 -26.73
CA PRO A 16 -31.24 -17.76 -26.76
C PRO A 16 -31.79 -18.07 -28.18
N PRO A 17 -32.96 -18.73 -28.30
CA PRO A 17 -33.62 -18.96 -29.58
C PRO A 17 -34.28 -17.69 -30.15
N SER A 18 -34.33 -17.62 -31.48
CA SER A 18 -34.42 -16.43 -32.33
C SER A 18 -35.71 -15.58 -32.35
N SER A 19 -36.62 -15.65 -31.37
CA SER A 19 -37.96 -15.03 -31.54
C SER A 19 -38.56 -14.28 -30.34
N ALA A 20 -37.75 -13.77 -29.41
CA ALA A 20 -38.27 -12.87 -28.36
C ALA A 20 -37.33 -11.67 -28.14
N LEU A 21 -37.41 -10.73 -29.07
CA LEU A 21 -36.89 -9.37 -28.94
C LEU A 21 -37.76 -8.60 -27.92
N VAL A 22 -37.66 -8.93 -26.63
CA VAL A 22 -38.29 -8.18 -25.54
C VAL A 22 -37.19 -7.62 -24.64
N LEU A 23 -36.84 -6.37 -24.91
CA LEU A 23 -36.57 -5.32 -23.92
C LEU A 23 -36.03 -5.79 -22.55
N VAL A 24 -34.74 -6.16 -22.51
CA VAL A 24 -33.93 -6.05 -21.28
C VAL A 24 -32.74 -5.16 -21.60
N LEU A 25 -33.04 -3.91 -21.95
CA LEU A 25 -32.05 -2.84 -22.02
C LEU A 25 -31.88 -2.23 -20.63
N ALA A 26 -30.62 -2.11 -20.23
CA ALA A 26 -30.11 -1.17 -19.25
C ALA A 26 -30.42 -1.46 -17.76
N PHE A 27 -29.68 -2.41 -17.18
CA PHE A 27 -29.23 -2.25 -15.80
C PHE A 27 -27.76 -2.66 -15.64
N CYS A 28 -26.89 -2.20 -16.56
CA CYS A 28 -25.52 -1.91 -16.16
C CYS A 28 -25.58 -0.60 -15.38
N ALA A 29 -25.96 -0.68 -14.10
CA ALA A 29 -25.54 0.35 -13.17
C ALA A 29 -24.01 0.33 -13.21
N SER A 30 -23.42 1.24 -13.96
CA SER A 30 -22.05 1.68 -13.76
C SER A 30 -22.00 2.22 -12.35
N GLN A 31 -21.84 1.33 -11.39
CA GLN A 31 -21.54 1.70 -10.03
C GLN A 31 -20.14 2.26 -10.11
N SER A 32 -20.04 3.57 -10.34
CA SER A 32 -18.81 4.31 -10.18
C SER A 32 -18.26 3.89 -8.83
N ALA A 33 -17.03 3.37 -8.81
CA ALA A 33 -16.36 3.09 -7.55
C ALA A 33 -16.54 4.32 -6.66
N PRO A 34 -16.86 4.15 -5.35
CA PRO A 34 -16.94 5.28 -4.46
C PRO A 34 -15.68 6.11 -4.61
N ALA A 35 -15.82 7.43 -4.63
CA ALA A 35 -14.68 8.33 -4.71
C ALA A 35 -13.66 7.89 -3.65
N GLN A 36 -12.48 7.46 -4.10
CA GLN A 36 -11.43 7.06 -3.17
C GLN A 36 -11.03 8.31 -2.40
N THR A 37 -11.12 8.24 -1.07
CA THR A 37 -10.63 9.31 -0.21
C THR A 37 -9.16 9.55 -0.52
N ALA A 38 -8.79 10.79 -0.80
CA ALA A 38 -7.39 11.15 -0.98
C ALA A 38 -6.61 10.80 0.29
N LEU A 39 -5.51 10.07 0.15
CA LEU A 39 -4.63 9.76 1.28
C LEU A 39 -3.89 11.04 1.69
N THR A 40 -3.93 11.33 2.97
CA THR A 40 -3.20 12.43 3.60
C THR A 40 -2.26 11.89 4.67
N TYR A 41 -1.44 12.78 5.24
CA TYR A 41 -0.63 12.40 6.37
C TYR A 41 -1.51 11.97 7.55
N GLU A 42 -2.49 12.79 7.88
CA GLU A 42 -3.37 12.64 9.04
C GLU A 42 -4.28 11.42 8.94
N ASN A 43 -4.73 11.05 7.73
CA ASN A 43 -5.68 9.96 7.55
C ASN A 43 -5.04 8.59 7.27
N TRP A 44 -3.73 8.55 6.98
CA TRP A 44 -3.05 7.31 6.60
C TRP A 44 -1.57 7.29 6.99
N ALA A 45 -0.79 8.28 6.55
CA ALA A 45 0.67 8.18 6.63
C ALA A 45 1.20 8.24 8.07
N GLU A 46 0.59 9.03 8.95
CA GLU A 46 0.98 9.15 10.37
C GLU A 46 0.99 7.77 11.05
N GLY A 47 -0.10 7.01 10.89
CA GLY A 47 -0.19 5.65 11.40
C GLY A 47 0.85 4.74 10.75
N PHE A 48 1.02 4.83 9.42
CA PHE A 48 2.03 4.03 8.71
C PHE A 48 3.45 4.25 9.26
N PHE A 49 3.87 5.51 9.43
CA PHE A 49 5.20 5.82 9.98
C PHE A 49 5.33 5.40 11.44
N THR A 50 4.28 5.58 12.25
CA THR A 50 4.25 5.16 13.65
C THR A 50 4.54 3.67 13.80
N TRP A 51 3.88 2.84 13.00
CA TRP A 51 4.01 1.38 13.12
C TRP A 51 5.29 0.81 12.50
N ASN A 52 5.79 1.43 11.44
CA ASN A 52 6.82 0.80 10.60
C ASN A 52 8.18 1.47 10.66
N CYS A 53 8.25 2.74 11.09
CA CYS A 53 9.47 3.53 11.02
C CYS A 53 9.92 4.04 12.39
N LEU A 54 8.97 4.52 13.22
CA LEU A 54 9.30 5.17 14.49
C LEU A 54 9.90 4.23 15.54
N GLY A 55 9.75 2.91 15.41
CA GLY A 55 10.43 1.95 16.29
C GLY A 55 11.96 2.11 16.30
N CYS A 56 12.55 2.50 15.17
CA CYS A 56 14.00 2.73 15.05
C CYS A 56 14.35 4.22 14.82
N HIS A 57 13.46 4.97 14.17
CA HIS A 57 13.71 6.35 13.71
C HIS A 57 12.97 7.43 14.51
N HIS A 58 12.54 7.14 15.74
CA HIS A 58 12.02 8.19 16.62
C HIS A 58 13.17 8.92 17.32
N SER A 59 13.03 10.22 17.56
CA SER A 59 14.08 11.05 18.17
C SER A 59 14.43 10.69 19.61
N SER A 60 13.54 9.97 20.30
CA SER A 60 13.80 9.42 21.64
C SER A 60 14.60 8.13 21.64
N GLN A 61 14.81 7.50 20.48
CA GLN A 61 15.62 6.28 20.37
C GLN A 61 17.08 6.66 20.28
N HIS A 62 17.93 6.01 21.06
CA HIS A 62 19.36 6.32 21.14
C HIS A 62 20.19 5.03 21.17
N GLY A 63 21.39 5.09 20.60
CA GLY A 63 22.35 3.98 20.68
C GLY A 63 21.76 2.65 20.16
N GLU A 64 21.75 1.62 21.01
CA GLU A 64 21.28 0.28 20.63
C GLU A 64 19.78 0.22 20.32
N ASP A 65 18.96 1.10 20.92
CA ASP A 65 17.51 1.17 20.70
C ASP A 65 17.14 1.68 19.29
N ARG A 66 18.12 2.17 18.53
CA ARG A 66 17.95 2.56 17.12
C ARG A 66 18.10 1.40 16.15
N PHE A 67 18.53 0.21 16.60
CA PHE A 67 18.73 -0.97 15.76
C PHE A 67 19.59 -0.70 14.51
N GLY A 68 20.60 0.18 14.66
CA GLY A 68 21.47 0.61 13.57
C GLY A 68 20.96 1.79 12.74
N ALA A 69 19.77 2.34 13.03
CA ALA A 69 19.31 3.59 12.43
C ALA A 69 20.24 4.76 12.85
N PRO A 70 20.71 5.60 11.90
CA PRO A 70 21.64 6.68 12.22
C PRO A 70 21.05 7.69 13.21
N GLU A 71 21.89 8.21 14.10
CA GLU A 71 21.54 9.34 14.95
C GLU A 71 21.19 10.57 14.10
N GLY A 72 20.14 11.28 14.47
CA GLY A 72 19.64 12.46 13.75
C GLY A 72 18.79 12.16 12.51
N VAL A 73 18.69 10.91 12.05
CA VAL A 73 17.73 10.51 11.01
C VAL A 73 16.42 10.10 11.67
N ASN A 74 15.57 11.09 11.89
CA ASN A 74 14.36 10.99 12.70
C ASN A 74 13.11 11.27 11.86
N PHE A 75 11.97 10.63 12.18
CA PHE A 75 10.72 10.75 11.41
C PHE A 75 9.50 11.19 12.25
N ASP A 76 9.75 11.81 13.40
CA ASP A 76 8.75 12.23 14.39
C ASP A 76 7.70 13.19 13.83
N THR A 77 8.00 13.88 12.72
CA THR A 77 7.11 14.87 12.10
C THR A 77 7.09 14.72 10.58
N LEU A 78 6.00 15.18 9.96
CA LEU A 78 5.85 15.24 8.51
C LEU A 78 6.99 16.03 7.84
N GLU A 79 7.49 17.09 8.49
CA GLU A 79 8.60 17.89 7.98
C GLU A 79 9.89 17.06 7.89
N LEU A 80 10.23 16.33 8.95
CA LEU A 80 11.41 15.45 8.97
C LEU A 80 11.27 14.28 7.99
N ILE A 81 10.05 13.74 7.83
CA ILE A 81 9.77 12.71 6.81
C ILE A 81 10.04 13.25 5.40
N ARG A 82 9.54 14.46 5.09
CA ARG A 82 9.75 15.09 3.78
C ARG A 82 11.22 15.40 3.51
N GLN A 83 11.96 15.85 4.52
CA GLN A 83 13.40 16.09 4.40
C GLN A 83 14.18 14.81 4.02
N ASN A 84 13.65 13.64 4.36
CA ASN A 84 14.27 12.35 4.08
C ASN A 84 13.53 11.54 2.99
N GLU A 85 12.59 12.14 2.26
CA GLU A 85 11.69 11.40 1.35
C GLU A 85 12.44 10.52 0.35
N SER A 86 13.48 11.06 -0.29
CA SER A 86 14.27 10.30 -1.27
C SER A 86 14.97 9.11 -0.64
N GLY A 87 15.59 9.28 0.54
CA GLY A 87 16.26 8.20 1.25
C GLY A 87 15.27 7.13 1.72
N ILE A 88 14.11 7.53 2.23
CA ILE A 88 13.03 6.59 2.59
C ILE A 88 12.59 5.79 1.37
N ARG A 89 12.35 6.47 0.23
CA ARG A 89 11.94 5.81 -1.02
C ARG A 89 12.98 4.81 -1.49
N ASP A 90 14.25 5.20 -1.54
CA ASP A 90 15.32 4.37 -2.08
C ASP A 90 15.59 3.16 -1.17
N LEU A 91 15.61 3.36 0.15
CA LEU A 91 15.92 2.29 1.10
C LEU A 91 14.75 1.34 1.38
N ALA A 92 13.50 1.83 1.30
CA ALA A 92 12.32 1.00 1.58
C ALA A 92 11.69 0.39 0.31
N LEU A 93 11.82 1.06 -0.84
CA LEU A 93 11.13 0.68 -2.09
C LEU A 93 12.05 0.56 -3.31
N GLY A 94 13.36 0.82 -3.16
CA GLY A 94 14.33 0.70 -4.25
C GLY A 94 14.51 -0.73 -4.75
N ASP A 95 15.35 -0.90 -5.78
CA ASP A 95 15.61 -2.21 -6.39
C ASP A 95 16.21 -3.24 -5.41
N GLU A 96 16.96 -2.74 -4.42
CA GLU A 96 17.57 -3.50 -3.33
C GLU A 96 17.14 -2.91 -1.98
N PRO A 97 15.90 -3.18 -1.52
CA PRO A 97 15.38 -2.56 -0.32
C PRO A 97 16.15 -3.06 0.91
N ALA A 98 16.68 -2.11 1.68
CA ALA A 98 17.47 -2.36 2.89
C ALA A 98 16.71 -2.05 4.18
N MET A 99 15.55 -1.40 4.06
CA MET A 99 14.66 -1.06 5.16
C MET A 99 13.30 -1.72 4.98
N PRO A 100 12.72 -2.29 6.05
CA PRO A 100 13.33 -2.48 7.37
C PRO A 100 14.45 -3.55 7.35
N PRO A 101 15.46 -3.48 8.25
CA PRO A 101 16.53 -4.47 8.31
C PRO A 101 15.93 -5.86 8.58
N ALA A 102 16.46 -6.90 7.91
CA ALA A 102 15.91 -8.25 7.87
C ALA A 102 15.28 -8.71 9.21
N GLY A 103 13.95 -8.68 9.31
CA GLY A 103 13.27 -9.09 10.54
C GLY A 103 11.81 -8.71 10.76
N VAL A 104 11.27 -7.67 10.13
CA VAL A 104 9.80 -7.47 10.15
C VAL A 104 9.18 -8.14 8.93
N VAL A 105 8.75 -9.38 9.13
CA VAL A 105 7.78 -10.01 8.25
C VAL A 105 6.50 -9.19 8.31
N TRP A 106 6.05 -8.68 7.18
CA TRP A 106 4.73 -8.06 7.10
C TRP A 106 3.70 -9.17 7.34
N TRP A 107 2.77 -8.95 8.27
CA TRP A 107 1.70 -9.88 8.70
C TRP A 107 0.67 -10.24 7.60
N TRP A 108 1.03 -10.05 6.33
CA TRP A 108 0.22 -10.37 5.16
C TRP A 108 0.77 -11.55 4.35
N ASP A 109 1.86 -12.18 4.80
CA ASP A 109 2.39 -13.46 4.28
C ASP A 109 1.79 -14.67 5.00
#